data_AF-A0A945Q878-F1
#
_entry.id   AF-A0A945Q878-F1
#
_cell.length_a   1.000
_cell.length_b   1.000
_cell.length_c   1.000
_cell.angle_alpha   90.00
_cell.angle_beta   90.00
_cell.angle_gamma   90.00
#
_symmetry.space_group_name_H-M   'P 1'
#
loop_
_entity.id
_entity.type
_entity.pdbx_description
1 polymer ?
#
loop_
_entity_poly.entity_id
_entity_poly.type
_entity_poly.pdbx_seq_one_letter_code
_entity_poly.pdbx_strand_id
1 'polypeptide(L)'
;VDISNAAFEDHIEVVEKTIAEIGASHIPSLIVFNKIDTYTFTPKDDDDLTPITRENISLEELKQTWMAKSNDGAIFISALNKTHFHELRELLYERIKELHIKRYPYNNFLY
;
A
#
# COMPACT_ATOMS: atom_id res chain seq x y z
N VAL A 1 5.40 0.72 -4.53
CA VAL A 1 5.36 2.18 -4.73
C VAL A 1 6.39 2.83 -3.83
N ASP A 2 7.16 3.78 -4.34
CA ASP A 2 8.14 4.53 -3.55
C ASP A 2 7.47 5.79 -2.98
N ILE A 3 7.38 5.92 -1.65
CA ILE A 3 6.69 7.06 -1.02
C ILE A 3 7.57 8.29 -0.83
N SER A 4 8.89 8.20 -1.03
CA SER A 4 9.76 9.38 -0.94
C SER A 4 9.66 10.26 -2.19
N ASN A 5 9.01 9.77 -3.25
CA ASN A 5 8.77 10.53 -4.47
C ASN A 5 7.42 11.26 -4.40
N ALA A 6 7.39 12.58 -4.56
CA ALA A 6 6.16 13.38 -4.55
C ALA A 6 5.14 12.97 -5.64
N ALA A 7 5.59 12.33 -6.73
CA ALA A 7 4.75 11.85 -7.83
C ALA A 7 4.28 10.39 -7.66
N PHE A 8 4.35 9.80 -6.46
CA PHE A 8 4.01 8.40 -6.27
C PHE A 8 2.54 8.07 -6.62
N GLU A 9 1.62 9.03 -6.47
CA GLU A 9 0.20 8.86 -6.83
C GLU A 9 0.03 8.73 -8.35
N ASP A 10 0.69 9.58 -9.13
CA ASP A 10 0.72 9.48 -10.59
C ASP A 10 1.31 8.14 -11.05
N HIS A 11 2.36 7.68 -10.38
CA HIS A 11 2.93 6.36 -10.66
C HIS A 11 1.92 5.23 -10.41
N ILE A 12 1.12 5.32 -9.35
CA ILE A 12 0.04 4.34 -9.09
C ILE A 12 -0.99 4.40 -10.21
N GLU A 13 -1.47 5.59 -10.57
CA GLU A 13 -2.50 5.77 -11.60
C GLU A 13 -2.04 5.23 -12.97
N VAL A 14 -0.79 5.50 -13.35
CA VAL A 14 -0.21 4.97 -14.60
C VAL A 14 -0.18 3.44 -14.60
N VAL A 15 0.21 2.83 -13.47
CA VAL A 15 0.24 1.37 -13.33
C VAL A 15 -1.17 0.78 -13.35
N GLU A 16 -2.13 1.35 -12.62
CA GLU A 16 -3.52 0.91 -12.61
C GLU A 16 -4.16 1.02 -14.01
N LYS A 17 -3.90 2.13 -14.71
CA LYS A 17 -4.34 2.31 -16.09
C LYS A 17 -3.75 1.25 -17.01
N THR A 18 -2.45 0.97 -16.88
CA THR A 18 -1.79 -0.08 -17.68
C THR A 18 -2.39 -1.46 -17.38
N ILE A 19 -2.66 -1.77 -16.11
CA ILE A 19 -3.31 -3.03 -15.67
C ILE A 19 -4.73 -3.15 -16.25
N ALA A 20 -5.47 -2.04 -16.29
CA ALA A 20 -6.79 -1.99 -16.90
C ALA A 20 -6.74 -2.18 -18.42
N GLU A 21 -5.77 -1.56 -19.11
CA GLU A 21 -5.56 -1.69 -20.55
C GLU A 21 -5.23 -3.13 -20.98
N ILE A 22 -4.53 -3.90 -20.14
CA ILE A 22 -4.24 -5.32 -20.38
C ILE A 22 -5.35 -6.27 -19.88
N GLY A 23 -6.44 -5.75 -19.32
CA GLY A 23 -7.58 -6.56 -18.82
C GLY A 23 -7.31 -7.33 -17.53
N ALA A 24 -6.27 -6.96 -16.78
CA ALA A 24 -5.83 -7.67 -15.57
C ALA A 24 -6.43 -7.13 -14.26
N SER A 25 -7.38 -6.18 -14.32
CA SER A 25 -8.01 -5.56 -13.14
C SER A 25 -8.78 -6.52 -12.23
N HIS A 26 -9.08 -7.74 -12.70
CA HIS A 26 -9.77 -8.77 -11.91
C HIS A 26 -8.84 -9.53 -10.96
N ILE A 27 -7.51 -9.34 -11.09
CA ILE A 27 -6.52 -10.02 -10.26
C ILE A 27 -6.40 -9.25 -8.94
N PRO A 28 -6.56 -9.92 -7.78
CA PRO A 28 -6.38 -9.27 -6.48
C PRO A 28 -4.97 -8.72 -6.39
N SER A 29 -4.85 -7.46 -5.98
CA SER A 29 -3.58 -6.76 -5.90
C SER A 29 -3.31 -6.30 -4.46
N LEU A 30 -2.07 -5.94 -4.17
CA LEU A 30 -1.68 -5.40 -2.86
C LEU A 30 -0.71 -4.26 -3.11
N ILE A 31 -1.05 -3.08 -2.60
CA ILE A 31 -0.16 -1.92 -2.72
C ILE A 31 0.88 -1.98 -1.60
N VAL A 32 2.14 -2.08 -1.99
CA VAL A 32 3.28 -2.04 -1.06
C VAL A 32 3.97 -0.70 -1.19
N PHE A 33 3.79 0.16 -0.19
CA PHE A 33 4.50 1.42 -0.04
C PHE A 33 5.87 1.18 0.59
N ASN A 34 6.93 1.50 -0.13
CA ASN A 34 8.32 1.28 0.26
C ASN A 34 9.00 2.63 0.55
N LYS A 35 10.12 2.59 1.28
CA LYS A 35 10.93 3.74 1.74
C LYS A 35 10.31 4.59 2.86
N ILE A 36 9.58 3.95 3.78
CA ILE A 36 9.04 4.63 4.97
C ILE A 36 10.10 5.27 5.87
N ASP A 37 11.33 4.78 5.80
CA ASP A 37 12.48 5.28 6.55
C ASP A 37 12.97 6.66 6.08
N THR A 38 12.75 6.98 4.80
CA THR A 38 13.19 8.24 4.18
C THR A 38 12.02 9.23 4.06
N TYR A 39 10.83 8.86 4.55
CA TYR A 39 9.66 9.72 4.48
C TYR A 39 9.75 10.87 5.48
N THR A 40 9.75 12.10 4.96
CA THR A 40 9.75 13.32 5.77
C THR A 40 8.47 14.10 5.52
N PHE A 41 7.86 14.59 6.59
CA PHE A 41 6.73 15.50 6.53
C PHE A 41 7.05 16.78 7.29
N THR A 42 6.48 17.89 6.85
CA THR A 42 6.57 19.18 7.52
C THR A 42 5.22 19.47 8.16
N PRO A 43 5.05 19.23 9.48
CA PRO A 43 3.80 19.53 10.15
C PRO A 43 3.44 20.99 9.92
N LYS A 44 2.18 21.21 9.56
CA LYS A 44 1.67 22.56 9.37
C LYS A 44 1.34 23.19 10.72
N ASP A 45 1.56 24.49 10.83
CA ASP A 45 1.15 25.25 12.01
C ASP A 45 -0.38 25.40 12.01
N ASP A 46 -1.02 25.33 13.18
CA ASP A 46 -2.49 25.33 13.34
C ASP A 46 -3.11 26.64 12.85
N ASP A 47 -2.32 27.73 12.83
CA ASP A 47 -2.72 29.07 12.39
C ASP A 47 -2.50 29.34 10.89
N ASP A 48 -1.89 28.39 10.14
CA ASP A 48 -1.57 28.58 8.73
C ASP A 48 -2.76 28.21 7.82
N LEU A 49 -3.50 29.24 7.40
CA LEU A 49 -4.71 29.14 6.57
C LEU A 49 -4.46 28.73 5.10
N THR A 50 -3.23 28.42 4.68
CA THR A 50 -2.99 27.94 3.32
C THR A 50 -3.57 26.53 3.13
N PRO A 51 -3.89 26.07 1.91
CA PRO A 51 -4.35 24.69 1.73
C PRO A 51 -3.29 23.70 2.20
N ILE A 52 -3.71 22.62 2.88
CA ILE A 52 -2.82 21.53 3.30
C ILE A 52 -2.14 20.97 2.05
N THR A 53 -0.81 21.00 2.01
CA THR A 53 -0.04 20.40 0.92
C THR A 53 0.35 18.98 1.29
N ARG A 54 0.72 18.17 0.29
CA ARG A 54 1.13 16.77 0.47
C ARG A 54 2.32 16.61 1.42
N GLU A 55 3.17 17.62 1.50
CA GLU A 55 4.33 17.68 2.40
C GLU A 55 3.91 17.82 3.87
N ASN A 56 2.68 18.25 4.14
CA ASN A 56 2.14 18.39 5.49
C ASN A 56 1.52 17.12 6.05
N ILE A 57 1.35 16.08 5.23
CA ILE A 57 0.66 14.85 5.61
C ILE A 57 1.65 13.96 6.36
N SER A 58 1.26 13.49 7.54
CA SER A 58 2.08 12.51 8.27
C SER A 58 2.01 11.12 7.65
N LEU A 59 3.01 10.26 7.92
CA LEU A 59 2.98 8.86 7.46
C LEU A 59 1.73 8.13 7.95
N GLU A 60 1.25 8.47 9.15
CA GLU A 60 0.06 7.87 9.76
C GLU A 60 -1.23 8.31 9.07
N GLU A 61 -1.37 9.59 8.73
CA GLU A 61 -2.50 10.07 7.93
C GLU A 61 -2.49 9.51 6.51
N LEU A 62 -1.31 9.39 5.93
CA LEU A 62 -1.15 8.77 4.61
C LEU A 62 -1.55 7.29 4.68
N LYS A 63 -1.15 6.57 5.72
CA LYS A 63 -1.63 5.19 6.00
C LYS A 63 -3.16 5.14 6.08
N GLN A 64 -3.78 5.99 6.91
CA GLN A 64 -5.24 6.01 7.07
C GLN A 64 -5.97 6.31 5.76
N THR A 65 -5.49 7.31 5.02
CA THR A 65 -6.07 7.71 3.73
C THR A 65 -6.01 6.57 2.72
N TRP A 66 -4.88 5.88 2.63
CA TRP A 66 -4.69 4.77 1.69
C TRP A 66 -5.37 3.49 2.16
N MET A 67 -5.46 3.24 3.46
CA MET A 67 -6.26 2.14 4.00
C MET A 67 -7.76 2.34 3.73
N ALA A 68 -8.24 3.59 3.72
CA ALA A 68 -9.63 3.92 3.36
C ALA A 68 -9.88 3.89 1.84
N LYS A 69 -8.90 4.31 1.02
CA LYS A 69 -9.01 4.31 -0.45
C LYS A 69 -8.83 2.92 -1.07
N SER A 70 -7.87 2.13 -0.61
CA SER A 70 -7.55 0.82 -1.19
C SER A 70 -8.42 -0.27 -0.58
N ASN A 71 -9.48 -0.63 -1.30
CA ASN A 71 -10.34 -1.77 -0.98
C ASN A 71 -9.56 -3.10 -0.91
N ASP A 72 -8.42 -3.17 -1.62
CA ASP A 72 -7.51 -4.32 -1.68
C ASP A 72 -6.31 -4.20 -0.70
N GLY A 73 -6.38 -3.32 0.31
CA GLY A 73 -5.36 -3.18 1.34
C GLY A 73 -4.05 -2.54 0.87
N ALA A 74 -3.42 -1.82 1.79
CA ALA A 74 -2.12 -1.18 1.58
C ALA A 74 -1.20 -1.50 2.75
N ILE A 75 0.09 -1.72 2.48
CA ILE A 75 1.10 -1.97 3.50
C ILE A 75 2.32 -1.11 3.30
N PHE A 76 2.90 -0.66 4.40
CA PHE A 76 3.98 0.31 4.45
C PHE A 76 5.23 -0.34 5.02
N ILE A 77 6.28 -0.45 4.22
CA ILE A 77 7.52 -1.15 4.56
C ILE A 77 8.75 -0.28 4.34
N SER A 78 9.83 -0.61 5.04
CA SER A 78 11.18 -0.19 4.66
C SER A 78 11.93 -1.42 4.18
N ALA A 79 12.18 -1.53 2.86
CA ALA A 79 13.02 -2.60 2.33
C ALA A 79 14.47 -2.52 2.83
N LEU A 80 14.96 -1.30 3.11
CA LEU A 80 16.32 -1.07 3.61
C LEU A 80 16.47 -1.56 5.06
N ASN A 81 15.59 -1.12 5.95
CA ASN A 81 15.64 -1.46 7.38
C ASN A 81 14.86 -2.74 7.73
N LYS A 82 14.24 -3.38 6.73
CA LYS A 82 13.38 -4.57 6.89
C LYS A 82 12.22 -4.35 7.87
N THR A 83 11.76 -3.11 7.99
CA THR A 83 10.64 -2.73 8.88
C THR A 83 9.31 -3.22 8.31
N HIS A 84 8.45 -3.76 9.18
CA HIS A 84 7.13 -4.35 8.86
C HIS A 84 7.16 -5.55 7.89
N PHE A 85 8.31 -6.23 7.76
CA PHE A 85 8.40 -7.45 6.95
C PHE A 85 7.62 -8.63 7.52
N HIS A 86 7.48 -8.70 8.86
CA HIS A 86 6.67 -9.73 9.50
C HIS A 86 5.20 -9.59 9.11
N GLU A 87 4.64 -8.39 9.32
CA GLU A 87 3.26 -8.04 8.93
C GLU A 87 3.02 -8.29 7.45
N LEU A 88 3.97 -7.93 6.58
CA LEU A 88 3.88 -8.22 5.15
C LEU A 88 3.78 -9.72 4.86
N ARG A 89 4.59 -10.55 5.54
CA ARG A 89 4.56 -12.00 5.35
C ARG A 89 3.25 -12.61 5.84
N GLU A 90 2.76 -12.19 6.99
CA GLU A 90 1.49 -12.66 7.53
C GLU A 90 0.33 -12.29 6.61
N LEU A 91 0.24 -11.03 6.19
CA LEU A 91 -0.81 -10.54 5.31
C LEU A 91 -0.79 -11.24 3.95
N LEU A 92 0.40 -11.46 3.37
CA LEU A 92 0.55 -12.25 2.15
C LEU A 92 0.10 -13.70 2.35
N TYR A 93 0.51 -14.32 3.46
CA TYR A 93 0.15 -15.71 3.76
C TYR A 93 -1.37 -15.88 3.90
N GLU A 94 -2.04 -14.99 4.65
CA GLU A 94 -3.50 -15.02 4.80
C GLU A 94 -4.21 -14.87 3.46
N ARG A 95 -3.82 -13.87 2.66
CA ARG A 95 -4.40 -13.64 1.32
C ARG A 95 -4.22 -14.83 0.39
N ILE A 96 -3.00 -15.39 0.33
CA ILE A 96 -2.71 -16.55 -0.52
C ILE A 96 -3.50 -17.76 -0.03
N LYS A 97 -3.61 -17.95 1.29
CA LYS A 97 -4.41 -19.01 1.90
C LYS A 97 -5.88 -18.90 1.54
N GLU A 98 -6.47 -17.70 1.66
CA GLU A 98 -7.87 -17.45 1.27
C GLU A 98 -8.12 -17.74 -0.21
N LEU A 99 -7.23 -17.29 -1.09
CA LEU A 99 -7.29 -17.58 -2.52
C LEU A 99 -7.13 -19.07 -2.82
N HIS A 100 -6.22 -19.75 -2.10
CA HIS A 100 -5.99 -21.18 -2.23
C HIS A 100 -7.23 -21.99 -1.83
N ILE A 101 -7.88 -21.65 -0.72
CA ILE A 101 -9.12 -22.30 -0.26
C ILE A 101 -10.24 -22.13 -1.29
N LYS A 102 -10.44 -20.90 -1.78
CA LYS A 102 -11.47 -20.61 -2.80
C LYS A 102 -11.25 -21.42 -4.08
N ARG A 103 -10.00 -21.62 -4.48
CA ARG A 103 -9.63 -22.32 -5.72
C ARG A 103 -9.56 -23.85 -5.55
N TYR A 104 -9.21 -24.33 -4.37
CA TYR A 104 -9.03 -25.75 -4.05
C TYR A 104 -9.76 -26.12 -2.74
N PRO A 105 -11.11 -26.13 -2.74
CA PRO A 105 -11.91 -26.31 -1.52
C PRO A 105 -11.76 -27.69 -0.85
N TYR A 106 -11.27 -28.69 -1.59
CA TYR A 106 -11.08 -30.07 -1.10
C TYR A 106 -9.62 -30.41 -0.78
N ASN A 107 -8.70 -29.43 -0.87
CA ASN A 107 -7.32 -29.65 -0.50
C ASN A 107 -7.20 -29.43 1.02
N ASN A 108 -7.24 -30.52 1.79
CA ASN A 108 -6.92 -30.47 3.22
C ASN A 108 -5.49 -29.94 3.35
N PHE A 109 -5.32 -28.79 4.01
CA PHE A 109 -3.98 -28.28 4.33
C PHE A 109 -3.19 -29.39 5.04
N LEU A 110 -2.12 -29.86 4.40
CA LEU A 110 -1.14 -30.76 5.00
C LEU A 110 -0.22 -29.94 5.92
N TYR A 111 -0.77 -29.36 6.98
CA TYR A 111 0.02 -28.79 8.09
C TYR A 111 -0.72 -29.00 9.40
#